data_AF-A0A259MUP7-F1
#
_entry.id   AF-A0A259MUP7-F1
#
_cell.length_a   1.000
_cell.length_b   1.000
_cell.length_c   1.000
_cell.angle_alpha   90.00
_cell.angle_beta   90.00
_cell.angle_gamma   90.00
#
_symmetry.space_group_name_H-M   'P 1'
#
loop_
_entity.id
_entity.type
_entity.pdbx_description
1 polymer ?
#
loop_
_entity_poly.entity_id
_entity_poly.type
_entity_poly.pdbx_seq_one_letter_code
_entity_poly.pdbx_strand_id
1 'polypeptide(L)'
;MSMLKKFAVAALVALLPAAPALAEPAVFTWTGYGLNVPGSGKCPTYKMVIDVTVVGTDVQGRFQQEGRPERNFKATLGADQKFKTTAVVGGGNKMDVVGSLKPGASTIMLDGYCLFEGPLKPK
;
A
#
# COMPACT_ATOMS: atom_id res chain seq x y z
N MET A 1 -38.41 40.83 -51.91
CA MET A 1 -38.43 39.35 -51.72
C MET A 1 -36.98 38.87 -51.87
N SER A 2 -36.32 38.12 -51.00
CA SER A 2 -36.65 37.52 -49.72
C SER A 2 -35.32 37.10 -49.06
N MET A 3 -35.23 37.34 -47.74
CA MET A 3 -34.42 36.68 -46.70
C MET A 3 -32.88 36.57 -46.78
N LEU A 4 -32.25 37.37 -45.92
CA LEU A 4 -31.02 37.05 -45.17
C LEU A 4 -31.06 35.60 -44.63
N LYS A 5 -30.02 34.81 -44.92
CA LYS A 5 -29.68 33.60 -44.15
C LYS A 5 -28.61 33.94 -43.12
N LYS A 6 -29.04 34.06 -41.86
CA LYS A 6 -28.17 33.93 -40.68
C LYS A 6 -28.02 32.45 -40.31
N PHE A 7 -27.18 32.21 -39.30
CA PHE A 7 -26.90 30.98 -38.54
C PHE A 7 -25.67 30.20 -39.03
N ALA A 8 -24.79 29.67 -38.19
CA ALA A 8 -24.31 29.96 -36.84
C ALA A 8 -23.11 29.01 -36.61
N VAL A 9 -22.20 29.44 -35.75
CA VAL A 9 -21.05 28.74 -35.15
C VAL A 9 -21.39 27.32 -34.64
N ALA A 10 -20.46 26.36 -34.77
CA ALA A 10 -20.10 25.42 -33.69
C ALA A 10 -18.92 24.52 -34.09
N ALA A 11 -17.72 24.86 -33.61
CA ALA A 11 -16.64 23.92 -33.45
C ALA A 11 -17.05 22.87 -32.41
N LEU A 12 -17.19 21.60 -32.81
CA LEU A 12 -17.35 20.50 -31.87
C LEU A 12 -16.01 19.77 -31.76
N VAL A 13 -15.10 20.35 -30.98
CA VAL A 13 -14.00 19.59 -30.37
C VAL A 13 -14.69 18.59 -29.46
N ALA A 14 -14.77 17.34 -29.91
CA ALA A 14 -15.34 16.25 -29.13
C ALA A 14 -14.60 16.19 -27.79
N LEU A 15 -15.32 16.55 -26.73
CA LEU A 15 -14.95 16.26 -25.35
C LEU A 15 -14.74 14.75 -25.25
N LEU A 16 -13.47 14.32 -25.29
CA LEU A 16 -13.10 13.02 -24.76
C LEU A 16 -13.51 13.02 -23.28
N PRO A 17 -14.43 12.15 -22.84
CA PRO A 17 -14.60 11.95 -21.41
C PRO A 17 -13.25 11.44 -20.91
N ALA A 18 -12.62 12.22 -20.03
CA ALA A 18 -11.49 11.77 -19.25
C ALA A 18 -11.95 10.53 -18.48
N ALA A 19 -11.66 9.34 -19.01
CA ALA A 19 -11.82 8.12 -18.26
C ALA A 19 -10.99 8.30 -16.98
N PRO A 20 -11.54 8.02 -15.79
CA PRO A 20 -10.75 8.05 -14.58
C PRO A 20 -9.61 7.05 -14.81
N ALA A 21 -8.37 7.53 -14.79
CA ALA A 21 -7.21 6.67 -14.80
C ALA A 21 -7.36 5.72 -13.61
N LEU A 22 -7.74 4.47 -13.87
CA LEU A 22 -7.68 3.42 -12.88
C LEU A 22 -6.20 3.32 -12.51
N ALA A 23 -5.85 3.84 -11.33
CA ALA A 23 -4.49 3.83 -10.84
C ALA A 23 -3.98 2.38 -10.89
N GLU A 24 -2.96 2.14 -11.71
CA GLU A 24 -2.33 0.82 -11.79
C GLU A 24 -1.88 0.41 -10.37
N PRO A 25 -2.12 -0.84 -9.95
CA PRO A 25 -1.71 -1.28 -8.64
C PRO A 25 -0.19 -1.13 -8.45
N ALA A 26 0.22 -0.33 -7.47
CA ALA A 26 1.63 -0.24 -7.09
C ALA A 26 1.94 -1.33 -6.06
N VAL A 27 2.90 -2.18 -6.35
CA VAL A 27 3.32 -3.28 -5.47
C VAL A 27 4.72 -3.02 -4.95
N PHE A 28 4.87 -3.10 -3.64
CA PHE A 28 6.13 -2.97 -2.93
C PHE A 28 6.43 -4.23 -2.13
N THR A 29 7.70 -4.51 -1.89
CA THR A 29 8.14 -5.66 -1.12
C THR A 29 9.29 -5.32 -0.18
N TRP A 30 9.33 -6.03 0.94
CA TRP A 30 10.47 -6.08 1.85
C TRP A 30 10.71 -7.53 2.26
N THR A 31 11.97 -7.90 2.41
CA THR A 31 12.36 -9.20 2.97
C THR A 31 13.52 -8.99 3.93
N GLY A 32 13.42 -9.54 5.13
CA GLY A 32 14.44 -9.38 6.15
C GLY A 32 14.21 -10.23 7.38
N TYR A 33 15.09 -10.05 8.37
CA TYR A 33 15.03 -10.73 9.66
C TYR A 33 14.43 -9.83 10.72
N GLY A 34 13.80 -10.44 11.73
CA GLY A 34 13.24 -9.71 12.86
C GLY A 34 14.31 -9.18 13.81
N LEU A 35 14.03 -8.05 14.45
CA LEU A 35 14.80 -7.50 15.55
C LEU A 35 14.15 -7.90 16.87
N ASN A 36 14.99 -8.14 17.88
CA ASN A 36 14.48 -8.37 19.23
C ASN A 36 13.94 -7.05 19.80
N VAL A 37 12.72 -7.11 20.33
CA VAL A 37 12.16 -6.12 21.26
C VAL A 37 12.33 -6.61 22.70
N PRO A 38 12.21 -5.74 23.73
CA PRO A 38 12.27 -6.17 25.13
C PRO A 38 11.33 -7.35 25.41
N GLY A 39 11.85 -8.46 25.95
CA GLY A 39 11.07 -9.68 26.22
C GLY A 39 11.05 -10.72 25.07
N SER A 40 11.74 -10.44 23.96
CA SER A 40 11.93 -11.39 22.85
C SER A 40 13.38 -11.86 22.74
N GLY A 41 13.61 -13.07 22.20
CA GLY A 41 14.96 -13.65 22.14
C GLY A 41 15.32 -14.41 20.85
N LYS A 42 14.37 -14.65 19.95
CA LYS A 42 14.58 -15.46 18.73
C LYS A 42 14.29 -14.68 17.44
N CYS A 43 14.06 -13.38 17.51
CA CYS A 43 13.63 -12.60 16.34
C CYS A 43 14.66 -12.58 15.19
N PRO A 44 15.98 -12.51 15.45
CA PRO A 44 16.98 -12.54 14.38
C PRO A 44 17.02 -13.82 13.54
N THR A 45 16.40 -14.92 13.99
CA THR A 45 16.30 -16.16 13.19
C THR A 45 15.00 -16.24 12.39
N TYR A 46 14.07 -15.31 12.60
CA TYR A 46 12.80 -15.26 11.90
C TYR A 46 12.94 -14.40 10.65
N LYS A 47 12.87 -15.03 9.48
CA LYS A 47 12.81 -14.34 8.19
C LYS A 47 11.37 -14.09 7.80
N MET A 48 11.11 -12.89 7.28
CA MET A 48 9.79 -12.43 6.87
C MET A 48 9.85 -11.83 5.47
N VAL A 49 8.84 -12.11 4.66
CA VAL A 49 8.54 -11.42 3.40
C VAL A 49 7.26 -10.61 3.61
N ILE A 50 7.26 -9.35 3.18
CA ILE A 50 6.11 -8.46 3.26
C ILE A 50 5.89 -7.85 1.88
N ASP A 51 4.70 -8.03 1.32
CA ASP A 51 4.24 -7.35 0.11
C ASP A 51 3.15 -6.34 0.47
N VAL A 52 3.22 -5.14 -0.11
CA VAL A 52 2.24 -4.06 0.06
C VAL A 52 1.73 -3.66 -1.30
N THR A 53 0.45 -3.86 -1.55
CA THR A 53 -0.24 -3.47 -2.78
C THR A 53 -1.10 -2.24 -2.51
N VAL A 54 -1.04 -1.27 -3.43
CA VAL A 54 -1.74 0.01 -3.32
C VAL A 54 -2.54 0.24 -4.57
N VAL A 55 -3.84 0.48 -4.41
CA VAL A 55 -4.76 0.83 -5.51
C VAL A 55 -5.50 2.10 -5.11
N GLY A 56 -5.15 3.23 -5.71
CA GLY A 56 -5.60 4.54 -5.23
C GLY A 56 -5.16 4.77 -3.78
N THR A 57 -6.11 4.83 -2.85
CA THR A 57 -5.84 4.95 -1.40
C THR A 57 -5.92 3.62 -0.65
N ASP A 58 -6.37 2.54 -1.28
CA ASP A 58 -6.52 1.26 -0.62
C ASP A 58 -5.18 0.56 -0.49
N VAL A 59 -4.82 0.18 0.73
CA VAL A 59 -3.58 -0.54 1.03
C VAL A 59 -3.91 -1.95 1.48
N GLN A 60 -3.36 -2.93 0.77
CA GLN A 60 -3.46 -4.34 1.11
C GLN A 60 -2.06 -4.91 1.35
N GLY A 61 -1.84 -5.45 2.54
CA GLY A 61 -0.60 -6.08 2.92
C GLY A 61 -0.72 -7.58 3.00
N ARG A 62 0.30 -8.28 2.52
CA ARG A 62 0.52 -9.72 2.70
C ARG A 62 1.87 -9.89 3.38
N PHE A 63 1.96 -10.75 4.38
CA PHE A 63 3.22 -11.06 5.02
C PHE A 63 3.31 -12.53 5.40
N GLN A 64 4.50 -13.09 5.23
CA GLN A 64 4.77 -14.48 5.52
C GLN A 64 6.12 -14.62 6.22
N GLN A 65 6.07 -15.16 7.43
CA GLN A 65 7.27 -15.62 8.12
C GLN A 65 7.61 -17.03 7.62
N GLU A 66 8.89 -17.31 7.40
CA GLU A 66 9.34 -18.64 6.99
C GLU A 66 8.86 -19.72 7.97
N GLY A 67 8.25 -20.78 7.44
CA GLY A 67 7.66 -21.85 8.26
C GLY A 67 6.39 -21.46 9.03
N ARG A 68 5.74 -20.35 8.69
CA ARG A 68 4.41 -19.95 9.22
C ARG A 68 3.42 -19.71 8.06
N PRO A 69 2.11 -19.80 8.33
CA PRO A 69 1.10 -19.38 7.37
C PRO A 69 1.24 -17.91 6.99
N GLU A 70 0.94 -17.60 5.73
CA GLU A 70 0.76 -16.22 5.27
C GLU A 70 -0.41 -15.54 6.01
N ARG A 71 -0.28 -14.24 6.23
CA ARG A 71 -1.29 -13.41 6.86
C ARG A 71 -1.40 -12.06 6.14
N ASN A 72 -2.48 -11.35 6.45
CA ASN A 72 -2.84 -10.12 5.72
C ASN A 72 -3.16 -8.97 6.67
N PHE A 73 -3.04 -7.75 6.15
CA PHE A 73 -3.58 -6.54 6.76
C PHE A 73 -4.23 -5.65 5.69
N LYS A 74 -5.14 -4.79 6.13
CA LYS A 74 -5.76 -3.77 5.29
C LYS A 74 -5.63 -2.41 5.96
N ALA A 75 -5.38 -1.38 5.17
CA ALA A 75 -5.29 -0.01 5.62
C ALA A 75 -5.75 0.95 4.51
N THR A 76 -5.79 2.23 4.85
CA THR A 76 -6.01 3.31 3.90
C THR A 76 -4.82 4.25 3.95
N LEU A 77 -4.30 4.62 2.77
CA LEU A 77 -3.22 5.57 2.63
C LEU A 77 -3.72 6.98 2.94
N GLY A 78 -3.12 7.62 3.93
CA GLY A 78 -3.38 9.00 4.29
C GLY A 78 -2.79 9.98 3.26
N ALA A 79 -3.24 11.23 3.32
CA ALA A 79 -2.74 12.31 2.47
C ALA A 79 -1.24 12.59 2.64
N ASP A 80 -0.66 12.22 3.80
CA ASP A 80 0.78 12.30 4.06
C ASP A 80 1.58 11.08 3.54
N GLN A 81 0.92 10.23 2.74
CA GLN A 81 1.43 8.96 2.20
C GLN A 81 1.84 7.96 3.27
N LYS A 82 1.22 8.01 4.45
CA LYS A 82 1.41 7.01 5.51
C LYS A 82 0.14 6.23 5.76
N PHE A 83 0.31 5.07 6.38
CA PHE A 83 -0.81 4.26 6.87
C PHE A 83 -0.44 3.63 8.21
N LYS A 84 -1.48 3.39 9.02
CA LYS A 84 -1.37 2.64 10.27
C LYS A 84 -2.58 1.72 10.38
N THR A 85 -2.34 0.47 10.77
CA THR A 85 -3.38 -0.52 11.00
C THR A 85 -2.88 -1.58 11.98
N THR A 86 -3.68 -2.61 12.21
CA THR A 86 -3.31 -3.77 13.01
C THR A 86 -3.57 -5.04 12.20
N ALA A 87 -2.63 -5.98 12.24
CA ALA A 87 -2.75 -7.31 11.65
C ALA A 87 -3.09 -8.35 12.72
N VAL A 88 -3.98 -9.30 12.41
CA VAL A 88 -4.25 -10.45 13.29
C VAL A 88 -3.25 -11.56 12.99
N VAL A 89 -2.52 -12.02 14.00
CA VAL A 89 -1.44 -13.02 13.84
C VAL A 89 -1.79 -14.41 14.40
N GLY A 90 -3.05 -14.61 14.79
CA GLY A 90 -3.58 -15.91 15.26
C GLY A 90 -3.53 -16.07 16.79
N GLY A 91 -4.41 -16.92 17.31
CA GLY A 91 -4.57 -17.11 18.76
C GLY A 91 -5.01 -15.84 19.50
N GLY A 92 -5.73 -14.94 18.83
CA GLY A 92 -6.14 -13.64 19.38
C GLY A 92 -5.07 -12.55 19.37
N ASN A 93 -3.82 -12.89 19.03
CA ASN A 93 -2.71 -11.94 19.01
C ASN A 93 -2.81 -10.97 17.83
N LYS A 94 -2.32 -9.75 18.07
CA LYS A 94 -2.32 -8.64 17.12
C LYS A 94 -0.89 -8.10 16.97
N MET A 95 -0.65 -7.43 15.85
CA MET A 95 0.61 -6.80 15.51
C MET A 95 0.31 -5.44 14.89
N ASP A 96 0.99 -4.40 15.34
CA ASP A 96 0.83 -3.06 14.78
C ASP A 96 1.59 -2.96 13.46
N VAL A 97 0.96 -2.29 12.50
CA VAL A 97 1.51 -2.10 11.16
C VAL A 97 1.56 -0.60 10.90
N VAL A 98 2.74 -0.09 10.58
CA VAL A 98 2.96 1.30 10.20
C VAL A 98 3.77 1.32 8.92
N GLY A 99 3.34 2.10 7.93
CA GLY A 99 4.08 2.25 6.70
C GLY A 99 4.04 3.66 6.14
N SER A 100 4.99 3.95 5.26
CA SER A 100 5.14 5.20 4.51
C SER A 100 5.47 4.84 3.07
N LEU A 101 4.80 5.46 2.11
CA LEU A 101 4.99 5.25 0.67
C LEU A 101 5.51 6.52 -0.02
N LYS A 102 6.31 7.30 0.73
CA LYS A 102 6.95 8.49 0.18
C LYS A 102 7.90 8.12 -0.96
N PRO A 103 7.89 8.87 -2.08
CA PRO A 103 8.83 8.68 -3.18
C PRO A 103 10.27 8.65 -2.68
N GLY A 104 11.01 7.59 -3.00
CA GLY A 104 12.41 7.41 -2.61
C GLY A 104 12.66 7.09 -1.12
N ALA A 105 11.63 7.06 -0.28
CA ALA A 105 11.74 6.84 1.16
C ALA A 105 10.58 5.98 1.71
N SER A 106 10.18 4.96 0.96
CA SER A 106 9.11 4.05 1.35
C SER A 106 9.60 3.07 2.41
N THR A 107 8.83 2.87 3.48
CA THR A 107 9.19 2.03 4.62
C THR A 107 7.99 1.25 5.16
N ILE A 108 8.28 0.15 5.84
CA ILE A 108 7.30 -0.67 6.55
C ILE A 108 7.84 -1.05 7.93
N MET A 109 6.95 -1.13 8.91
CA MET A 109 7.21 -1.62 10.25
C MET A 109 6.03 -2.48 10.72
N LEU A 110 6.32 -3.71 11.10
CA LEU A 110 5.42 -4.67 11.73
C LEU A 110 5.93 -4.92 13.15
N ASP A 111 5.22 -4.40 14.14
CA ASP A 111 5.61 -4.42 15.56
C ASP A 111 4.70 -5.34 16.37
N GLY A 112 5.27 -6.39 16.95
CA GLY A 112 4.58 -7.42 17.70
C GLY A 112 5.53 -8.15 18.63
N TYR A 113 5.52 -9.49 18.63
CA TYR A 113 6.52 -10.26 19.40
C TYR A 113 7.96 -10.02 18.89
N CYS A 114 8.10 -9.73 17.60
CA CYS A 114 9.33 -9.31 16.96
C CYS A 114 9.06 -8.05 16.15
N LEU A 115 10.08 -7.21 16.02
CA LEU A 115 10.03 -6.03 15.16
C LEU A 115 10.55 -6.39 13.77
N PHE A 116 9.74 -6.21 12.73
CA PHE A 116 10.17 -6.33 11.34
C PHE A 116 10.05 -4.98 10.67
N GLU A 117 11.20 -4.36 10.37
CA GLU A 117 11.22 -3.02 9.78
C GLU A 117 12.25 -2.89 8.65
N GLY A 118 11.96 -2.00 7.71
CA GLY A 118 12.94 -1.61 6.70
C GLY A 118 12.35 -0.91 5.48
N PRO A 119 13.20 -0.64 4.49
CA PRO A 119 12.80 0.06 3.28
C PRO A 119 11.99 -0.87 2.36
N LEU A 120 10.86 -0.37 1.88
CA LEU A 120 10.07 -1.02 0.83
C LEU A 120 10.69 -0.75 -0.54
N LYS A 121 10.79 -1.79 -1.36
CA LYS A 121 11.25 -1.68 -2.75
C LYS A 121 10.09 -1.96 -3.71
N PRO A 122 10.00 -1.27 -4.85
CA PRO A 122 9.07 -1.66 -5.91
C PRO A 122 9.30 -3.13 -6.32
N LYS A 123 8.22 -3.86 -6.59
CA LYS A 123 8.25 -5.25 -7.02
C LYS A 123 7.97 -5.38 -8.52
#